data_AF-A0A370U3L5-F1
#
_entry.id   AF-A0A370U3L5-F1
#
_cell.length_a   1.000
_cell.length_b   1.000
_cell.length_c   1.000
_cell.angle_alpha   90.00
_cell.angle_beta   90.00
_cell.angle_gamma   90.00
#
_symmetry.space_group_name_H-M   'P 1'
#
loop_
_entity.id
_entity.type
_entity.pdbx_description
1 polymer ?
#
loop_
_entity_poly.entity_id
_entity_poly.type
_entity_poly.pdbx_seq_one_letter_code
_entity_poly.pdbx_strand_id
1 'polypeptide(L)'
;MILRSKREIRPLVSIERPSPSLPPSPSRIQKHPRIRKARLTHYNLKRFEQELAKNRKISGTESRSGTSSSSSKAKNTTTADKKFGERLWENGVRFEHPHAQPPKDLAEVKQYLDKDRESQSANGDDCQEYLDEIAQADNEDTVTTNVWPLLAKKPRNRDLFGYNQNTNFQWTEVESAIIANISDPKPDISESFRHNQYPPEAAEALGPALAPTLYSAAIPKFCVELKGPDGLIPSATKQAAYDGAVMVDAAWEAHQFMSKPADEFLGNTQALTGAVNGSYLHIYANHAISPQTDATNYVAASGTIAHREKLQYHQFPLNGVLPSESLEDFKKARKTVRNAQDWARERAAQSKDALHARVDAMHTAAATATAAAVPVLAAELTPPWLPAGKGKQWKRRQDDNTPIYGVSL
;
A
#
# COMPACT_ATOMS: atom_id res chain seq x y z
N MET A 1 1.26 -76.27 14.18
CA MET A 1 1.96 -75.93 12.92
C MET A 1 2.16 -74.40 12.91
N ILE A 2 3.11 -73.88 13.70
CA ILE A 2 4.43 -73.35 13.32
C ILE A 2 4.38 -72.35 12.13
N LEU A 3 4.54 -71.03 12.38
CA LEU A 3 5.76 -70.24 12.05
C LEU A 3 5.57 -68.72 12.20
N ARG A 4 6.37 -68.17 13.14
CA ARG A 4 7.12 -66.89 13.21
C ARG A 4 6.87 -65.74 12.19
N SER A 5 6.79 -64.51 12.71
CA SER A 5 7.53 -63.35 12.13
C SER A 5 7.81 -62.20 13.12
N LYS A 6 9.11 -62.05 13.41
CA LYS A 6 9.96 -60.86 13.67
C LYS A 6 9.34 -59.55 14.21
N ARG A 7 9.78 -59.15 15.41
CA ARG A 7 9.90 -57.75 15.85
C ARG A 7 11.36 -57.32 15.68
N GLU A 8 11.61 -56.26 14.92
CA GLU A 8 12.90 -55.60 14.80
C GLU A 8 13.13 -54.62 15.96
N ILE A 9 14.29 -54.76 16.61
CA ILE A 9 14.81 -53.86 17.64
C ILE A 9 15.87 -52.99 16.94
N ARG A 10 15.69 -51.67 16.92
CA ARG A 10 16.71 -50.72 16.45
C ARG A 10 17.74 -50.44 17.56
N PRO A 11 19.05 -50.33 17.24
CA PRO A 11 20.10 -50.13 18.22
C PRO A 11 20.24 -48.66 18.65
N LEU A 12 20.69 -48.49 19.90
CA LEU A 12 21.11 -47.24 20.54
C LEU A 12 22.24 -46.56 19.76
N VAL A 13 22.08 -45.26 19.48
CA VAL A 13 23.15 -44.38 19.01
C VAL A 13 23.70 -43.57 20.18
N SER A 14 25.03 -43.57 20.26
CA SER A 14 25.87 -43.01 21.31
C SER A 14 25.72 -41.51 21.51
N ILE A 15 25.74 -41.10 22.78
CA ILE A 15 25.81 -39.72 23.26
C ILE A 15 27.27 -39.26 23.16
N GLU A 16 27.59 -38.36 22.22
CA GLU A 16 28.85 -37.61 22.23
C GLU A 16 28.77 -36.48 23.25
N ARG A 17 29.78 -36.42 24.14
CA ARG A 17 30.01 -35.32 25.08
C ARG A 17 30.73 -34.16 24.37
N PRO A 18 30.38 -32.89 24.64
CA PRO A 18 31.14 -31.76 24.13
C PRO A 18 32.42 -31.52 24.96
N SER A 19 33.54 -31.34 24.26
CA SER A 19 34.86 -30.99 24.81
C SER A 19 34.97 -29.48 25.13
N PRO A 20 35.88 -29.07 26.03
CA PRO A 20 35.83 -27.80 26.74
C PRO A 20 36.36 -26.59 25.96
N SER A 21 35.82 -25.42 26.32
CA SER A 21 36.07 -24.08 25.81
C SER A 21 37.53 -23.61 25.91
N LEU A 22 38.04 -23.01 24.83
CA LEU A 22 39.24 -22.17 24.82
C LEU A 22 38.91 -20.74 25.29
N PRO A 23 39.84 -20.05 26.01
CA PRO A 23 39.63 -18.70 26.50
C PRO A 23 39.79 -17.63 25.40
N PRO A 24 39.09 -16.48 25.47
CA PRO A 24 39.22 -15.41 24.49
C PRO A 24 40.42 -14.48 24.77
N SER A 25 41.16 -14.13 23.72
CA SER A 25 42.19 -13.07 23.73
C SER A 25 41.58 -11.65 23.66
N PRO A 26 42.29 -10.62 24.17
CA PRO A 26 41.68 -9.35 24.56
C PRO A 26 41.61 -8.28 23.46
N SER A 27 40.61 -7.41 23.61
CA SER A 27 40.49 -6.03 23.11
C SER A 27 40.20 -5.80 21.61
N ARG A 28 38.91 -5.72 21.28
CA ARG A 28 38.40 -4.83 20.22
C ARG A 28 37.49 -3.79 20.86
N ILE A 29 38.01 -2.57 20.97
CA ILE A 29 37.30 -1.39 21.47
C ILE A 29 35.96 -1.24 20.73
N GLN A 30 34.84 -1.46 21.43
CA GLN A 30 33.50 -1.14 20.95
C GLN A 30 33.40 0.39 20.80
N LYS A 31 33.40 0.88 19.56
CA LYS A 31 32.93 2.23 19.27
C LYS A 31 31.42 2.22 19.49
N HIS A 32 30.94 2.92 20.52
CA HIS A 32 29.51 3.17 20.70
C HIS A 32 28.91 3.74 19.40
N PRO A 33 27.73 3.26 18.97
CA PRO A 33 27.05 3.85 17.82
C PRO A 33 26.74 5.31 18.13
N ARG A 34 27.30 6.21 17.34
CA ARG A 34 26.93 7.63 17.38
C ARG A 34 25.42 7.72 17.17
N ILE A 35 24.70 8.20 18.18
CA ILE A 35 23.28 8.53 18.08
C ILE A 35 23.15 9.55 16.95
N ARG A 36 22.68 9.09 15.78
CA ARG A 36 22.33 9.99 14.68
C ARG A 36 21.12 10.77 15.15
N LYS A 37 21.28 12.08 15.35
CA LYS A 37 20.16 12.98 15.61
C LYS A 37 19.18 12.83 14.44
N ALA A 38 17.94 12.44 14.72
CA ALA A 38 16.89 12.39 13.71
C ALA A 38 16.79 13.77 13.04
N ARG A 39 16.74 13.81 11.71
CA ARG A 39 16.55 15.08 10.98
C ARG A 39 15.13 15.58 11.29
N LEU A 40 14.99 16.88 11.48
CA LEU A 40 13.69 17.51 11.70
C LEU A 40 12.90 17.49 10.38
N THR A 41 12.15 16.42 10.17
CA THR A 41 11.22 16.26 9.03
C THR A 41 9.80 16.51 9.50
N HIS A 42 8.87 16.79 8.57
CA HIS A 42 7.47 16.97 8.91
C HIS A 42 6.88 15.74 9.62
N TYR A 43 7.28 14.53 9.21
CA TYR A 43 6.94 13.27 9.89
C TYR A 43 7.48 13.21 11.33
N ASN A 44 8.77 13.49 11.54
CA ASN A 44 9.36 13.48 12.88
C ASN A 44 8.79 14.58 13.78
N LEU A 45 8.42 15.73 13.20
CA LEU A 45 7.77 16.83 13.90
C LEU A 45 6.33 16.45 14.30
N LYS A 46 5.54 15.89 13.38
CA LYS A 46 4.17 15.42 13.64
C LYS A 46 4.17 14.32 14.70
N ARG A 47 5.10 13.36 14.62
CA ARG A 47 5.30 12.31 15.63
C ARG A 47 5.70 12.91 16.99
N PHE A 48 6.59 13.90 17.02
CA PHE A 48 6.99 14.58 18.25
C PHE A 48 5.85 15.38 18.88
N GLU A 49 5.08 16.12 18.08
CA GLU A 49 3.90 16.86 18.52
C GLU A 49 2.81 15.93 19.10
N GLN A 50 2.62 14.77 18.49
CA GLN A 50 1.70 13.74 18.99
C GLN A 50 2.18 13.09 20.29
N GLU A 51 3.49 12.81 20.44
CA GLU A 51 4.06 12.31 21.70
C GLU A 51 3.95 13.35 22.83
N LEU A 52 4.10 14.64 22.52
CA LEU A 52 3.84 15.72 23.47
C LEU A 52 2.35 15.79 23.86
N ALA A 53 1.42 15.56 22.91
CA ALA A 53 -0.01 15.52 23.20
C ALA A 53 -0.42 14.30 24.05
N LYS A 54 0.19 13.14 23.82
CA LYS A 54 0.02 11.93 24.65
C LYS A 54 0.55 12.14 26.07
N ASN A 55 1.72 12.78 26.22
CA ASN A 55 2.31 13.05 27.53
C ASN A 55 1.59 14.15 28.32
N ARG A 56 0.99 15.14 27.66
CA ARG A 56 0.11 16.14 28.31
C ARG A 56 -1.17 15.54 28.89
N LYS A 57 -1.66 14.42 28.36
CA LYS A 57 -2.76 13.64 28.94
C LYS A 57 -2.36 12.88 30.21
N ILE A 58 -1.06 12.70 30.47
CA ILE A 58 -0.54 11.93 31.62
C ILE A 58 -0.17 12.85 32.80
N SER A 59 0.14 14.12 32.57
CA SER A 59 0.66 15.02 33.62
C SER A 59 -0.38 15.96 34.27
N GLY A 60 -1.68 15.73 34.08
CA GLY A 60 -2.72 16.60 34.62
C GLY A 60 -3.51 15.98 35.76
N THR A 61 -2.95 15.97 36.99
CA THR A 61 -3.62 16.30 38.28
C THR A 61 -2.85 15.76 39.49
N GLU A 62 -2.28 16.65 40.30
CA GLU A 62 -2.11 16.42 41.74
C GLU A 62 -2.82 17.54 42.50
N SER A 63 -4.08 17.32 42.91
CA SER A 63 -4.58 17.67 44.25
C SER A 63 -5.95 17.01 44.55
N ARG A 64 -5.89 15.98 45.40
CA ARG A 64 -6.88 15.40 46.34
C ARG A 64 -8.34 15.92 46.33
N SER A 65 -9.29 15.04 45.98
CA SER A 65 -10.30 14.49 46.91
C SER A 65 -11.13 13.41 46.19
N GLY A 66 -11.54 12.38 46.94
CA GLY A 66 -11.96 11.09 46.38
C GLY A 66 -13.34 11.07 45.73
N THR A 67 -13.42 10.40 44.58
CA THR A 67 -14.48 9.48 44.20
C THR A 67 -13.86 8.53 43.17
N SER A 68 -13.88 7.24 43.45
CA SER A 68 -13.36 6.20 42.55
C SER A 68 -14.25 6.08 41.31
N SER A 69 -14.05 6.94 40.31
CA SER A 69 -14.47 6.62 38.95
C SER A 69 -13.34 5.83 38.32
N SER A 70 -13.50 4.51 38.24
CA SER A 70 -12.74 3.68 37.32
C SER A 70 -12.82 4.33 35.95
N SER A 71 -11.74 4.98 35.49
CA SER A 71 -11.67 5.50 34.14
C SER A 71 -11.59 4.32 33.19
N SER A 72 -12.77 3.82 32.80
CA SER A 72 -12.89 2.87 31.71
C SER A 72 -12.21 3.50 30.50
N LYS A 73 -11.03 2.99 30.11
CA LYS A 73 -10.50 3.22 28.76
C LYS A 73 -11.66 2.95 27.81
N ALA A 74 -12.09 3.96 27.05
CA ALA A 74 -13.12 3.78 26.05
C ALA A 74 -12.71 2.60 25.17
N LYS A 75 -13.49 1.52 25.19
CA LYS A 75 -13.19 0.30 24.44
C LYS A 75 -13.34 0.66 22.95
N ASN A 76 -12.29 0.50 22.16
CA ASN A 76 -12.39 0.66 20.71
C ASN A 76 -13.46 -0.28 20.16
N THR A 77 -14.26 0.23 19.22
CA THR A 77 -15.30 -0.54 18.53
C THR A 77 -14.60 -1.57 17.65
N THR A 78 -14.89 -2.86 17.84
CA THR A 78 -14.33 -3.90 16.97
C THR A 78 -15.17 -4.05 15.71
N THR A 79 -14.62 -4.67 14.66
CA THR A 79 -15.35 -4.94 13.41
C THR A 79 -16.54 -5.90 13.58
N ALA A 80 -16.59 -6.65 14.69
CA ALA A 80 -17.71 -7.52 15.07
C ALA A 80 -18.77 -6.80 15.93
N ASP A 81 -18.53 -5.56 16.37
CA ASP A 81 -19.48 -4.80 17.17
C ASP A 81 -20.69 -4.37 16.31
N LYS A 82 -21.89 -4.43 16.88
CA LYS A 82 -23.11 -3.95 16.22
C LYS A 82 -23.02 -2.46 15.84
N LYS A 83 -22.26 -1.68 16.61
CA LYS A 83 -22.02 -0.25 16.36
C LYS A 83 -20.95 0.02 15.29
N PHE A 84 -20.29 -1.01 14.76
CA PHE A 84 -19.22 -0.83 13.77
C PHE A 84 -19.70 -0.02 12.56
N GLY A 85 -20.87 -0.34 12.01
CA GLY A 85 -21.45 0.40 10.91
C GLY A 85 -21.70 1.87 11.24
N GLU A 86 -22.29 2.16 12.41
CA GLU A 86 -22.53 3.54 12.88
C GLU A 86 -21.22 4.33 13.00
N ARG A 87 -20.15 3.71 13.53
CA ARG A 87 -18.82 4.34 13.60
C ARG A 87 -18.23 4.63 12.24
N LEU A 88 -18.40 3.75 11.26
CA LEU A 88 -17.97 4.01 9.88
C LEU A 88 -18.70 5.22 9.28
N TRP A 89 -20.01 5.38 9.55
CA TRP A 89 -20.77 6.56 9.12
C TRP A 89 -20.23 7.86 9.72
N GLU A 90 -20.01 7.85 11.04
CA GLU A 90 -19.42 8.97 11.78
C GLU A 90 -18.03 9.34 11.25
N ASN A 91 -17.24 8.34 10.85
CA ASN A 91 -15.89 8.51 10.31
C ASN A 91 -15.88 8.82 8.78
N GLY A 92 -17.02 9.16 8.19
CA GLY A 92 -17.10 9.61 6.80
C GLY A 92 -17.09 8.51 5.74
N VAL A 93 -17.20 7.24 6.14
CA VAL A 93 -17.31 6.10 5.22
C VAL A 93 -18.77 5.93 4.80
N ARG A 94 -18.99 5.70 3.50
CA ARG A 94 -20.28 5.60 2.84
C ARG A 94 -20.32 4.27 2.09
N PHE A 95 -21.04 3.32 2.65
CA PHE A 95 -21.22 1.99 2.11
C PHE A 95 -22.73 1.69 2.15
N GLU A 96 -23.25 0.96 1.16
CA GLU A 96 -24.69 0.72 0.93
C GLU A 96 -25.42 1.83 0.14
N HIS A 97 -26.35 1.40 -0.72
CA HIS A 97 -27.23 2.27 -1.50
C HIS A 97 -28.37 2.81 -0.59
N PRO A 98 -28.81 4.08 -0.73
CA PRO A 98 -28.46 5.06 -1.76
C PRO A 98 -27.28 5.97 -1.40
N HIS A 99 -26.59 5.70 -0.30
CA HIS A 99 -25.61 6.63 0.27
C HIS A 99 -24.21 6.54 -0.36
N ALA A 100 -23.87 5.40 -0.96
CA ALA A 100 -22.68 5.24 -1.78
C ALA A 100 -22.91 5.80 -3.19
N GLN A 101 -22.17 6.85 -3.56
CA GLN A 101 -22.21 7.42 -4.90
C GLN A 101 -21.38 6.58 -5.87
N PRO A 102 -21.74 6.51 -7.17
CA PRO A 102 -20.91 5.84 -8.16
C PRO A 102 -19.66 6.66 -8.47
N PRO A 103 -18.51 6.02 -8.72
CA PRO A 103 -17.33 6.73 -9.20
C PRO A 103 -17.52 7.21 -10.64
N LYS A 104 -16.80 8.26 -11.04
CA LYS A 104 -16.80 8.83 -12.39
C LYS A 104 -16.30 7.83 -13.44
N ASP A 105 -15.33 7.00 -13.07
CA ASP A 105 -14.72 5.98 -13.92
C ASP A 105 -15.44 4.61 -13.89
N LEU A 106 -16.68 4.56 -13.38
CA LEU A 106 -17.45 3.33 -13.21
C LEU A 106 -17.50 2.45 -14.46
N ALA A 107 -17.76 3.05 -15.62
CA ALA A 107 -17.87 2.32 -16.89
C ALA A 107 -16.52 1.70 -17.29
N GLU A 108 -15.43 2.43 -17.13
CA GLU A 108 -14.07 1.98 -17.47
C GLU A 108 -13.62 0.84 -16.56
N VAL A 109 -13.89 0.96 -15.25
CA VAL A 109 -13.53 -0.08 -14.28
C VAL A 109 -14.36 -1.34 -14.52
N LYS A 110 -15.68 -1.23 -14.75
CA LYS A 110 -16.52 -2.39 -15.09
C LYS A 110 -16.06 -3.07 -16.38
N GLN A 111 -15.80 -2.28 -17.42
CA GLN A 111 -15.26 -2.80 -18.67
C GLN A 111 -13.94 -3.54 -18.44
N TYR A 112 -13.04 -3.00 -17.61
CA TYR A 112 -11.80 -3.68 -17.25
C TYR A 112 -12.07 -5.03 -16.55
N LEU A 113 -12.97 -5.07 -15.57
CA LEU A 113 -13.31 -6.29 -14.84
C LEU A 113 -13.96 -7.36 -15.72
N ASP A 114 -14.64 -6.95 -16.79
CA ASP A 114 -15.31 -7.86 -17.72
C ASP A 114 -14.41 -8.35 -18.86
N LYS A 115 -13.22 -7.76 -19.05
CA LYS A 115 -12.25 -8.13 -20.10
C LYS A 115 -12.01 -9.63 -20.14
N ASP A 116 -12.01 -10.17 -21.35
CA ASP A 116 -11.56 -11.53 -21.59
C ASP A 116 -10.06 -11.64 -21.32
N ARG A 117 -9.63 -12.87 -21.03
CA ARG A 117 -8.28 -13.15 -20.56
C ARG A 117 -7.72 -14.42 -21.18
N GLU A 118 -6.42 -14.40 -21.44
CA GLU A 118 -5.68 -15.53 -22.02
C GLU A 118 -5.47 -16.69 -21.04
N SER A 119 -5.74 -16.50 -19.74
CA SER A 119 -5.63 -17.59 -18.77
C SER A 119 -6.62 -18.69 -19.11
N GLN A 120 -6.20 -19.95 -18.98
CA GLN A 120 -7.07 -21.12 -19.15
C GLN A 120 -8.40 -20.90 -18.41
N SER A 121 -9.50 -21.03 -19.15
CA SER A 121 -10.84 -21.02 -18.58
C SER A 121 -10.96 -22.16 -17.58
N ALA A 122 -11.67 -21.91 -16.48
CA ALA A 122 -12.03 -23.00 -15.57
C ALA A 122 -12.81 -24.07 -16.33
N ASN A 123 -12.55 -25.33 -15.98
CA ASN A 123 -13.29 -26.49 -16.47
C ASN A 123 -14.29 -26.99 -15.41
N GLY A 124 -14.99 -28.08 -15.71
CA GLY A 124 -15.95 -28.69 -14.78
C GLY A 124 -15.28 -29.19 -13.49
N ASP A 125 -14.07 -29.74 -13.59
CA ASP A 125 -13.33 -30.26 -12.44
C ASP A 125 -12.95 -29.14 -11.45
N ASP A 126 -12.44 -28.01 -11.95
CA ASP A 126 -12.14 -26.82 -11.12
C ASP A 126 -13.41 -26.33 -10.38
N CYS A 127 -14.58 -26.39 -11.04
CA CYS A 127 -15.85 -25.98 -10.45
C CYS A 127 -16.33 -26.98 -9.40
N GLN A 128 -16.15 -28.28 -9.64
CA GLN A 128 -16.52 -29.31 -8.67
C GLN A 128 -15.61 -29.24 -7.43
N GLU A 129 -14.30 -29.06 -7.62
CA GLU A 129 -13.35 -28.85 -6.52
C GLU A 129 -13.75 -27.62 -5.68
N TYR A 130 -14.18 -26.54 -6.32
CA TYR A 130 -14.69 -25.35 -5.61
C TYR A 130 -15.91 -25.67 -4.74
N LEU A 131 -16.89 -26.39 -5.28
CA LEU A 131 -18.09 -26.77 -4.55
C LEU A 131 -17.77 -27.72 -3.39
N ASP A 132 -16.88 -28.68 -3.60
CA ASP A 132 -16.47 -29.64 -2.59
C ASP A 132 -15.73 -28.96 -1.42
N GLU A 133 -14.82 -28.03 -1.72
CA GLU A 133 -14.10 -27.26 -0.70
C GLU A 133 -15.02 -26.32 0.08
N ILE A 134 -16.03 -25.73 -0.58
CA ILE A 134 -17.05 -24.92 0.10
C ILE A 134 -17.91 -25.77 1.02
N ALA A 135 -18.35 -26.94 0.57
CA ALA A 135 -19.20 -27.83 1.35
C ALA A 135 -18.49 -28.38 2.61
N GLN A 136 -17.16 -28.46 2.57
CA GLN A 136 -16.33 -28.95 3.68
C GLN A 136 -15.76 -27.83 4.56
N ALA A 137 -15.96 -26.57 4.21
CA ALA A 137 -15.37 -25.46 4.95
C ALA A 137 -16.15 -25.17 6.24
N ASP A 138 -15.58 -25.51 7.40
CA ASP A 138 -16.22 -25.20 8.69
C ASP A 138 -15.95 -23.78 9.20
N ASN A 139 -15.00 -23.05 8.59
CA ASN A 139 -14.56 -21.75 9.08
C ASN A 139 -13.91 -20.87 8.00
N GLU A 140 -13.66 -19.61 8.36
CA GLU A 140 -13.05 -18.57 7.51
C GLU A 140 -11.62 -18.92 7.06
N ASP A 141 -10.85 -19.63 7.90
CA ASP A 141 -9.47 -20.03 7.57
C ASP A 141 -9.43 -21.10 6.46
N THR A 142 -10.36 -22.06 6.50
CA THR A 142 -10.54 -23.04 5.42
C THR A 142 -10.94 -22.37 4.11
N VAL A 143 -11.89 -21.41 4.15
CA VAL A 143 -12.26 -20.64 2.95
C VAL A 143 -11.06 -19.85 2.42
N THR A 144 -10.27 -19.23 3.29
CA THR A 144 -9.08 -18.48 2.91
C THR A 144 -8.00 -19.37 2.30
N THR A 145 -7.80 -20.57 2.84
CA THR A 145 -6.69 -21.45 2.46
C THR A 145 -7.00 -22.32 1.24
N ASN A 146 -8.24 -22.80 1.10
CA ASN A 146 -8.61 -23.80 0.10
C ASN A 146 -9.48 -23.23 -1.01
N VAL A 147 -10.47 -22.40 -0.67
CA VAL A 147 -11.47 -21.89 -1.62
C VAL A 147 -10.93 -20.69 -2.39
N TRP A 148 -10.35 -19.70 -1.68
CA TRP A 148 -9.83 -18.49 -2.30
C TRP A 148 -8.83 -18.76 -3.44
N PRO A 149 -7.88 -19.72 -3.33
CA PRO A 149 -6.96 -20.05 -4.42
C PRO A 149 -7.60 -20.58 -5.71
N LEU A 150 -8.83 -21.11 -5.66
CA LEU A 150 -9.55 -21.58 -6.84
C LEU A 150 -10.09 -20.40 -7.67
N LEU A 151 -10.47 -19.31 -7.00
CA LEU A 151 -10.91 -18.05 -7.63
C LEU A 151 -9.71 -17.17 -8.03
N ALA A 152 -8.75 -17.00 -7.13
CA ALA A 152 -7.68 -16.02 -7.26
C ALA A 152 -6.40 -16.58 -7.90
N LYS A 153 -5.52 -15.69 -8.37
CA LYS A 153 -4.12 -16.02 -8.64
C LYS A 153 -3.31 -15.77 -7.38
N LYS A 154 -2.40 -16.66 -7.01
CA LYS A 154 -1.35 -16.31 -6.04
C LYS A 154 -0.26 -15.52 -6.79
N PRO A 155 0.02 -14.25 -6.46
CA PRO A 155 1.10 -13.50 -7.08
C PRO A 155 2.42 -14.26 -6.87
N ARG A 156 3.09 -14.61 -7.97
CA ARG A 156 4.40 -15.26 -7.88
C ARG A 156 5.47 -14.19 -8.04
N ASN A 157 6.52 -14.28 -7.22
CA ASN A 157 7.64 -13.32 -7.25
C ASN A 157 8.34 -13.23 -8.63
N ARG A 158 8.16 -14.24 -9.49
CA ARG A 158 8.68 -14.25 -10.86
C ARG A 158 7.89 -13.34 -11.81
N ASP A 159 6.62 -13.05 -11.53
CA ASP A 159 5.76 -12.27 -12.41
C ASP A 159 6.01 -10.76 -12.22
N LEU A 160 6.21 -10.34 -10.97
CA LEU A 160 6.55 -8.97 -10.62
C LEU A 160 7.27 -8.94 -9.27
N PHE A 161 8.57 -8.64 -9.29
CA PHE A 161 9.39 -8.67 -8.08
C PHE A 161 8.83 -7.75 -7.00
N GLY A 162 8.65 -8.30 -5.81
CA GLY A 162 8.20 -7.55 -4.64
C GLY A 162 6.69 -7.30 -4.54
N TYR A 163 5.85 -7.71 -5.50
CA TYR A 163 4.38 -7.69 -5.36
C TYR A 163 3.90 -9.02 -4.76
N ASN A 164 3.22 -8.97 -3.61
CA ASN A 164 2.82 -10.15 -2.85
C ASN A 164 1.36 -10.06 -2.40
N GLN A 165 0.77 -11.24 -2.18
CA GLN A 165 -0.43 -11.39 -1.38
C GLN A 165 -0.02 -11.62 0.08
N ASN A 166 -0.58 -10.83 0.99
CA ASN A 166 -0.43 -11.01 2.43
C ASN A 166 -1.76 -11.43 3.04
N THR A 167 -1.72 -12.33 4.01
CA THR A 167 -2.88 -12.78 4.75
C THR A 167 -2.89 -12.17 6.14
N ASN A 168 -4.04 -11.70 6.63
CA ASN A 168 -4.23 -11.31 8.02
C ASN A 168 -3.27 -10.20 8.54
N PHE A 169 -2.80 -9.30 7.67
CA PHE A 169 -1.90 -8.21 8.08
C PHE A 169 -2.68 -7.05 8.68
N GLN A 170 -2.52 -6.86 10.00
CA GLN A 170 -3.11 -5.72 10.69
C GLN A 170 -2.33 -4.44 10.38
N TRP A 171 -3.06 -3.36 10.11
CA TRP A 171 -2.54 -2.06 9.72
C TRP A 171 -2.33 -1.15 10.94
N THR A 172 -1.41 -1.54 11.82
CA THR A 172 -1.16 -0.91 13.13
C THR A 172 -0.50 0.47 13.06
N GLU A 173 0.10 0.83 11.93
CA GLU A 173 0.79 2.12 11.79
C GLU A 173 -0.11 3.20 11.22
N VAL A 174 -1.31 2.86 10.71
CA VAL A 174 -2.21 3.81 10.06
C VAL A 174 -2.57 4.97 10.99
N GLU A 175 -2.37 6.19 10.49
CA GLU A 175 -2.79 7.42 11.14
C GLU A 175 -3.89 8.10 10.32
N SER A 176 -5.14 7.69 10.52
CA SER A 176 -6.30 8.25 9.80
C SER A 176 -7.45 8.58 10.73
N ALA A 177 -8.25 9.59 10.39
CA ALA A 177 -9.52 9.86 11.06
C ALA A 177 -10.52 8.70 10.86
N ILE A 178 -10.35 7.91 9.80
CA ILE A 178 -11.21 6.75 9.48
C ILE A 178 -11.16 5.70 10.59
N ILE A 179 -10.01 5.53 11.24
CA ILE A 179 -9.82 4.50 12.28
C ILE A 179 -10.18 4.99 13.69
N ALA A 180 -10.64 6.25 13.82
CA ALA A 180 -10.93 6.84 15.12
C ALA A 180 -11.99 6.03 15.88
N ASN A 181 -11.65 5.56 17.08
CA ASN A 181 -12.50 4.74 17.95
C ASN A 181 -12.93 3.38 17.37
N ILE A 182 -12.22 2.90 16.34
CA ILE A 182 -12.37 1.58 15.74
C ILE A 182 -11.03 0.84 15.90
N SER A 183 -11.06 -0.50 15.97
CA SER A 183 -9.82 -1.31 15.89
C SER A 183 -9.13 -1.13 14.53
N ASP A 184 -7.81 -1.26 14.49
CA ASP A 184 -7.05 -1.16 13.24
C ASP A 184 -7.57 -2.14 12.18
N PRO A 185 -7.60 -1.73 10.89
CA PRO A 185 -7.97 -2.60 9.79
C PRO A 185 -7.10 -3.86 9.74
N LYS A 186 -7.70 -4.98 9.37
CA LYS A 186 -7.02 -6.27 9.25
C LYS A 186 -7.71 -7.09 8.15
N PRO A 187 -7.48 -6.75 6.87
CA PRO A 187 -8.01 -7.52 5.77
C PRO A 187 -7.51 -8.97 5.83
N ASP A 188 -8.38 -9.92 5.49
CA ASP A 188 -8.02 -11.33 5.38
C ASP A 188 -7.01 -11.55 4.27
N ILE A 189 -7.20 -10.87 3.14
CA ILE A 189 -6.28 -10.83 2.00
C ILE A 189 -5.97 -9.39 1.62
N SER A 190 -4.69 -9.09 1.40
CA SER A 190 -4.25 -7.82 0.82
C SER A 190 -3.17 -8.05 -0.22
N GLU A 191 -3.21 -7.31 -1.32
CA GLU A 191 -2.19 -7.38 -2.38
C GLU A 191 -1.48 -6.04 -2.57
N SER A 192 -0.16 -6.07 -2.41
CA SER A 192 0.68 -4.88 -2.43
C SER A 192 2.11 -5.18 -2.85
N PHE A 193 2.83 -4.13 -3.25
CA PHE A 193 4.29 -4.16 -3.23
C PHE A 193 4.81 -4.11 -1.80
N ARG A 194 6.01 -4.64 -1.56
CA ARG A 194 6.75 -4.35 -0.33
C ARG A 194 7.06 -2.85 -0.26
N HIS A 195 6.98 -2.26 0.93
CA HIS A 195 7.28 -0.82 1.09
C HIS A 195 8.72 -0.45 0.67
N ASN A 196 9.66 -1.40 0.70
CA ASN A 196 11.04 -1.18 0.24
C ASN A 196 11.21 -1.14 -1.30
N GLN A 197 10.13 -1.32 -2.07
CA GLN A 197 10.13 -1.12 -3.53
C GLN A 197 9.88 0.35 -3.92
N TYR A 198 9.56 1.21 -2.94
CA TYR A 198 9.32 2.63 -3.13
C TYR A 198 10.58 3.44 -2.81
N PRO A 199 10.74 4.66 -3.36
CA PRO A 199 11.92 5.47 -3.09
C PRO A 199 12.00 5.86 -1.60
N PRO A 200 13.17 5.76 -0.96
CA PRO A 200 13.32 6.02 0.48
C PRO A 200 12.78 7.38 0.93
N GLU A 201 12.92 8.41 0.11
CA GLU A 201 12.43 9.76 0.36
C GLU A 201 10.90 9.83 0.41
N ALA A 202 10.21 9.13 -0.50
CA ALA A 202 8.77 9.03 -0.46
C ALA A 202 8.30 8.17 0.72
N ALA A 203 9.01 7.07 1.02
CA ALA A 203 8.70 6.24 2.17
C ALA A 203 8.85 6.98 3.50
N GLU A 204 9.89 7.81 3.65
CA GLU A 204 10.08 8.67 4.83
C GLU A 204 9.02 9.76 4.91
N ALA A 205 8.64 10.37 3.77
CA ALA A 205 7.67 11.46 3.73
C ALA A 205 6.23 10.99 3.97
N LEU A 206 5.84 9.86 3.38
CA LEU A 206 4.48 9.30 3.46
C LEU A 206 4.28 8.44 4.72
N GLY A 207 5.34 7.83 5.26
CA GLY A 207 5.30 7.03 6.47
C GLY A 207 4.14 6.03 6.48
N PRO A 208 3.23 6.08 7.49
CA PRO A 208 2.03 5.25 7.58
C PRO A 208 1.13 5.15 6.35
N ALA A 209 1.02 6.23 5.56
CA ALA A 209 0.18 6.22 4.36
C ALA A 209 0.76 5.31 3.27
N LEU A 210 2.08 5.10 3.27
CA LEU A 210 2.70 4.13 2.38
C LEU A 210 2.88 2.77 3.04
N ALA A 211 3.31 2.74 4.30
CA ALA A 211 3.61 1.53 5.06
C ALA A 211 2.62 1.40 6.24
N PRO A 212 1.45 0.76 6.04
CA PRO A 212 0.39 0.73 7.04
C PRO A 212 0.70 -0.20 8.23
N THR A 213 1.80 -0.95 8.18
CA THR A 213 2.18 -1.96 9.15
C THR A 213 3.71 -2.07 9.25
N LEU A 214 4.21 -2.68 10.33
CA LEU A 214 5.64 -2.95 10.51
C LEU A 214 6.16 -4.08 9.60
N TYR A 215 5.27 -4.86 8.99
CA TYR A 215 5.64 -5.87 8.01
C TYR A 215 6.10 -5.25 6.68
N SER A 216 6.73 -6.06 5.83
CA SER A 216 7.20 -5.64 4.51
C SER A 216 6.05 -5.55 3.48
N ALA A 217 5.07 -4.70 3.75
CA ALA A 217 3.93 -4.44 2.88
C ALA A 217 3.70 -2.93 2.77
N ALA A 218 3.38 -2.46 1.58
CA ALA A 218 2.85 -1.12 1.37
C ALA A 218 1.32 -1.14 1.40
N ILE A 219 0.69 0.04 1.37
CA ILE A 219 -0.77 0.13 1.27
C ILE A 219 -1.24 -0.60 -0.01
N PRO A 220 -2.19 -1.55 0.09
CA PRO A 220 -2.65 -2.32 -1.04
C PRO A 220 -3.57 -1.52 -1.97
N LYS A 221 -3.80 -2.10 -3.16
CA LYS A 221 -4.82 -1.65 -4.12
C LYS A 221 -5.97 -2.64 -4.28
N PHE A 222 -5.83 -3.82 -3.68
CA PHE A 222 -6.86 -4.84 -3.59
C PHE A 222 -6.82 -5.51 -2.22
N CYS A 223 -7.99 -5.56 -1.57
CA CYS A 223 -8.20 -6.28 -0.32
C CYS A 223 -9.46 -7.14 -0.42
N VAL A 224 -9.51 -8.21 0.35
CA VAL A 224 -10.68 -9.09 0.42
C VAL A 224 -10.95 -9.46 1.86
N GLU A 225 -12.23 -9.38 2.22
CA GLU A 225 -12.81 -9.87 3.46
C GLU A 225 -13.51 -11.19 3.15
N LEU A 226 -13.02 -12.27 3.75
CA LEU A 226 -13.55 -13.60 3.61
C LEU A 226 -14.45 -13.92 4.80
N LYS A 227 -15.37 -14.83 4.59
CA LYS A 227 -16.23 -15.37 5.64
C LYS A 227 -16.33 -16.86 5.44
N GLY A 228 -16.45 -17.59 6.55
CA GLY A 228 -16.88 -19.00 6.50
C GLY A 228 -18.29 -19.12 5.91
N PRO A 229 -18.78 -20.33 5.61
CA PRO A 229 -20.09 -20.52 4.99
C PRO A 229 -21.26 -19.92 5.77
N ASP A 230 -21.20 -19.96 7.11
CA ASP A 230 -22.21 -19.36 7.99
C ASP A 230 -22.02 -17.85 8.21
N GLY A 231 -20.93 -17.28 7.68
CA GLY A 231 -20.59 -15.89 7.86
C GLY A 231 -21.40 -14.95 6.97
N LEU A 232 -21.73 -13.79 7.52
CA LEU A 232 -22.64 -12.83 6.88
C LEU A 232 -21.89 -11.90 5.92
N ILE A 233 -22.27 -11.94 4.64
CA ILE A 233 -21.79 -10.99 3.61
C ILE A 233 -21.98 -9.51 3.99
N PRO A 234 -23.08 -9.09 4.65
CA PRO A 234 -23.19 -7.72 5.14
C PRO A 234 -22.07 -7.31 6.13
N SER A 235 -21.56 -8.26 6.92
CA SER A 235 -20.42 -8.00 7.82
C SER A 235 -19.13 -7.77 7.02
N ALA A 236 -18.83 -8.68 6.08
CA ALA A 236 -17.67 -8.57 5.19
C ALA A 236 -17.74 -7.29 4.34
N THR A 237 -18.94 -6.88 3.91
CA THR A 237 -19.15 -5.66 3.12
C THR A 237 -18.77 -4.39 3.91
N LYS A 238 -19.05 -4.35 5.21
CA LYS A 238 -18.66 -3.25 6.10
C LYS A 238 -17.17 -3.22 6.35
N GLN A 239 -16.56 -4.39 6.57
CA GLN A 239 -15.12 -4.53 6.73
C GLN A 239 -14.39 -4.11 5.46
N ALA A 240 -14.87 -4.56 4.29
CA ALA A 240 -14.36 -4.15 2.99
C ALA A 240 -14.46 -2.63 2.78
N ALA A 241 -15.55 -1.99 3.23
CA ALA A 241 -15.70 -0.54 3.13
C ALA A 241 -14.69 0.22 3.99
N TYR A 242 -14.41 -0.32 5.18
CA TYR A 242 -13.43 0.23 6.11
C TYR A 242 -12.01 0.15 5.53
N ASP A 243 -11.61 -1.02 5.05
CA ASP A 243 -10.33 -1.20 4.37
C ASP A 243 -10.21 -0.29 3.14
N GLY A 244 -11.28 -0.25 2.33
CA GLY A 244 -11.40 0.58 1.14
C GLY A 244 -11.18 2.05 1.43
N ALA A 245 -11.82 2.57 2.47
CA ALA A 245 -11.66 3.96 2.90
C ALA A 245 -10.22 4.27 3.30
N VAL A 246 -9.58 3.40 4.10
CA VAL A 246 -8.19 3.59 4.53
C VAL A 246 -7.22 3.54 3.34
N MET A 247 -7.43 2.62 2.38
CA MET A 247 -6.64 2.56 1.14
C MET A 247 -6.77 3.83 0.30
N VAL A 248 -7.99 4.36 0.16
CA VAL A 248 -8.25 5.60 -0.59
C VAL A 248 -7.57 6.78 0.11
N ASP A 249 -7.68 6.86 1.42
CA ASP A 249 -7.11 7.94 2.21
C ASP A 249 -5.57 7.97 2.16
N ALA A 250 -4.93 6.81 2.24
CA ALA A 250 -3.51 6.66 1.98
C ALA A 250 -3.12 7.03 0.54
N ALA A 251 -3.94 6.64 -0.44
CA ALA A 251 -3.71 7.01 -1.85
C ALA A 251 -3.80 8.53 -2.06
N TRP A 252 -4.66 9.23 -1.29
CA TRP A 252 -4.76 10.68 -1.32
C TRP A 252 -3.46 11.34 -0.84
N GLU A 253 -2.85 10.86 0.24
CA GLU A 253 -1.55 11.38 0.69
C GLU A 253 -0.45 11.19 -0.35
N ALA A 254 -0.38 10.02 -0.99
CA ALA A 254 0.55 9.77 -2.09
C ALA A 254 0.27 10.72 -3.28
N HIS A 255 -1.00 10.96 -3.61
CA HIS A 255 -1.41 11.88 -4.68
C HIS A 255 -0.93 13.31 -4.43
N GLN A 256 -1.10 13.78 -3.19
CA GLN A 256 -0.64 15.10 -2.75
C GLN A 256 0.88 15.22 -2.77
N PHE A 257 1.61 14.18 -2.34
CA PHE A 257 3.07 14.13 -2.42
C PHE A 257 3.57 14.23 -3.88
N MET A 258 2.87 13.58 -4.81
CA MET A 258 3.14 13.69 -6.25
C MET A 258 2.76 15.05 -6.84
N SER A 259 2.12 15.94 -6.06
CA SER A 259 1.68 17.28 -6.50
C SER A 259 0.74 17.23 -7.71
N LYS A 260 -0.10 16.19 -7.76
CA LYS A 260 -1.07 15.99 -8.83
C LYS A 260 -2.38 16.75 -8.57
N PRO A 261 -3.09 17.22 -9.62
CA PRO A 261 -4.39 17.89 -9.48
C PRO A 261 -5.44 17.03 -8.77
N ALA A 262 -6.26 17.63 -7.90
CA ALA A 262 -7.24 16.90 -7.10
C ALA A 262 -8.35 16.22 -7.93
N ASP A 263 -8.69 16.79 -9.09
CA ASP A 263 -9.69 16.28 -10.03
C ASP A 263 -9.28 14.98 -10.74
N GLU A 264 -7.98 14.69 -10.84
CA GLU A 264 -7.48 13.39 -11.28
C GLU A 264 -7.76 12.26 -10.26
N PHE A 265 -8.00 12.62 -8.99
CA PHE A 265 -8.21 11.68 -7.89
C PHE A 265 -9.68 11.58 -7.47
N LEU A 266 -10.30 12.73 -7.18
CA LEU A 266 -11.62 12.80 -6.57
C LEU A 266 -12.71 12.30 -7.52
N GLY A 267 -13.50 11.36 -7.03
CA GLY A 267 -14.55 10.68 -7.78
C GLY A 267 -14.04 9.50 -8.61
N ASN A 268 -12.73 9.27 -8.74
CA ASN A 268 -12.19 8.14 -9.49
C ASN A 268 -11.85 6.97 -8.56
N THR A 269 -11.95 5.75 -9.06
CA THR A 269 -11.67 4.52 -8.30
C THR A 269 -10.17 4.43 -7.95
N GLN A 270 -9.87 4.36 -6.65
CA GLN A 270 -8.48 4.34 -6.14
C GLN A 270 -8.04 2.98 -5.61
N ALA A 271 -9.00 2.15 -5.20
CA ALA A 271 -8.78 0.80 -4.72
C ALA A 271 -10.01 -0.08 -4.97
N LEU A 272 -9.79 -1.39 -5.08
CA LEU A 272 -10.85 -2.39 -5.14
C LEU A 272 -10.90 -3.16 -3.83
N THR A 273 -12.10 -3.54 -3.40
CA THR A 273 -12.30 -4.45 -2.27
C THR A 273 -13.25 -5.58 -2.65
N GLY A 274 -13.09 -6.73 -2.00
CA GLY A 274 -13.94 -7.90 -2.18
C GLY A 274 -14.59 -8.35 -0.87
N ALA A 275 -15.79 -8.91 -0.97
CA ALA A 275 -16.44 -9.65 0.10
C ALA A 275 -16.84 -11.04 -0.41
N VAL A 276 -16.39 -12.10 0.27
CA VAL A 276 -16.55 -13.48 -0.17
C VAL A 276 -16.98 -14.37 0.99
N ASN A 277 -17.99 -15.22 0.79
CA ASN A 277 -18.32 -16.30 1.73
C ASN A 277 -18.47 -17.67 1.05
N GLY A 278 -18.03 -17.77 -0.21
CA GLY A 278 -18.14 -19.00 -1.00
C GLY A 278 -19.40 -19.11 -1.84
N SER A 279 -20.56 -18.71 -1.32
CA SER A 279 -21.78 -18.62 -2.14
C SER A 279 -21.87 -17.29 -2.88
N TYR A 280 -21.32 -16.23 -2.29
CA TYR A 280 -21.33 -14.88 -2.84
C TYR A 280 -19.90 -14.36 -3.02
N LEU A 281 -19.71 -13.66 -4.14
CA LEU A 281 -18.56 -12.80 -4.41
C LEU A 281 -19.08 -11.42 -4.80
N HIS A 282 -18.76 -10.40 -4.01
CA HIS A 282 -18.97 -9.00 -4.37
C HIS A 282 -17.62 -8.30 -4.55
N ILE A 283 -17.52 -7.45 -5.59
CA ILE A 283 -16.38 -6.56 -5.80
C ILE A 283 -16.88 -5.12 -5.79
N TYR A 284 -16.14 -4.25 -5.10
CA TYR A 284 -16.47 -2.85 -4.91
C TYR A 284 -15.36 -1.92 -5.39
N ALA A 285 -15.76 -0.76 -5.92
CA ALA A 285 -14.89 0.38 -6.17
C ALA A 285 -14.86 1.28 -4.94
N ASN A 286 -13.67 1.69 -4.51
CA ASN A 286 -13.47 2.62 -3.41
C ASN A 286 -12.87 3.91 -3.94
N HIS A 287 -13.50 5.04 -3.58
CA HIS A 287 -13.09 6.37 -4.02
C HIS A 287 -13.46 7.43 -2.99
N ALA A 288 -12.85 8.61 -3.10
CA ALA A 288 -13.17 9.75 -2.26
C ALA A 288 -13.93 10.82 -3.05
N ILE A 289 -14.86 11.48 -2.38
CA ILE A 289 -15.56 12.66 -2.88
C ILE A 289 -15.33 13.79 -1.88
N SER A 290 -15.16 15.01 -2.39
CA SER A 290 -15.26 16.21 -1.55
C SER A 290 -16.74 16.55 -1.41
N PRO A 291 -17.30 16.63 -0.18
CA PRO A 291 -18.71 16.93 0.05
C PRO A 291 -19.14 18.34 -0.39
N GLN A 292 -18.21 19.19 -0.85
CA GLN A 292 -18.53 20.45 -1.52
C GLN A 292 -18.80 20.21 -3.01
N THR A 293 -19.93 19.58 -3.30
CA THR A 293 -20.67 19.78 -4.56
C THR A 293 -21.77 20.82 -4.33
N ASP A 294 -21.38 22.02 -3.91
CA ASP A 294 -22.07 23.26 -4.28
C ASP A 294 -21.00 24.12 -4.94
N ALA A 295 -21.07 24.19 -6.27
CA ALA A 295 -20.11 24.84 -7.12
C ALA A 295 -20.17 26.37 -7.01
N THR A 296 -19.89 26.94 -5.84
CA THR A 296 -19.45 28.34 -5.69
C THR A 296 -18.62 28.45 -4.42
N ASN A 297 -17.39 28.97 -4.55
CA ASN A 297 -16.48 29.34 -3.46
C ASN A 297 -15.76 28.17 -2.77
N TYR A 298 -14.62 27.76 -3.32
CA TYR A 298 -13.31 27.66 -2.63
C TYR A 298 -12.28 27.14 -3.65
N VAL A 299 -11.97 27.94 -4.69
CA VAL A 299 -10.67 27.83 -5.33
C VAL A 299 -9.72 28.62 -4.44
N ALA A 300 -9.17 27.97 -3.40
CA ALA A 300 -7.90 28.47 -2.88
C ALA A 300 -6.93 28.42 -4.06
N ALA A 301 -6.34 29.58 -4.40
CA ALA A 301 -5.42 29.77 -5.53
C ALA A 301 -4.15 28.89 -5.48
N SER A 302 -4.10 27.89 -4.58
CA SER A 302 -3.00 26.95 -4.39
C SER A 302 -3.39 25.47 -4.64
N GLY A 303 -4.61 25.15 -5.08
CA GLY A 303 -5.00 23.77 -5.42
C GLY A 303 -4.94 22.77 -4.25
N THR A 304 -4.81 23.24 -3.01
CA THR A 304 -4.65 22.39 -1.83
C THR A 304 -5.98 22.31 -1.07
N ILE A 305 -6.59 21.12 -0.99
CA ILE A 305 -7.72 20.90 -0.06
C ILE A 305 -7.15 20.89 1.36
N ALA A 306 -7.47 21.94 2.12
CA ALA A 306 -6.82 22.24 3.40
C ALA A 306 -7.13 21.23 4.54
N HIS A 307 -8.14 20.36 4.40
CA HIS A 307 -8.54 19.45 5.48
C HIS A 307 -8.94 18.06 4.96
N ARG A 308 -8.12 17.05 5.28
CA ARG A 308 -8.39 15.60 5.10
C ARG A 308 -9.73 15.18 5.74
N GLU A 309 -10.10 15.84 6.83
CA GLU A 309 -11.32 15.59 7.63
C GLU A 309 -12.63 15.86 6.87
N LYS A 310 -12.56 16.40 5.64
CA LYS A 310 -13.73 16.67 4.83
C LYS A 310 -14.04 15.60 3.80
N LEU A 311 -13.13 14.67 3.47
CA LEU A 311 -13.42 13.69 2.43
C LEU A 311 -14.48 12.69 2.90
N GLN A 312 -15.37 12.32 1.97
CA GLN A 312 -16.27 11.19 2.13
C GLN A 312 -15.73 10.01 1.31
N TYR A 313 -15.64 8.85 1.93
CA TYR A 313 -15.07 7.65 1.31
C TYR A 313 -16.21 6.72 0.92
N HIS A 314 -16.38 6.50 -0.38
CA HIS A 314 -17.49 5.74 -0.93
C HIS A 314 -17.04 4.35 -1.39
N GLN A 315 -17.76 3.32 -0.95
CA GLN A 315 -17.68 1.97 -1.48
C GLN A 315 -18.89 1.71 -2.39
N PHE A 316 -18.67 1.56 -3.69
CA PHE A 316 -19.73 1.35 -4.67
C PHE A 316 -19.67 -0.07 -5.28
N PRO A 317 -20.79 -0.82 -5.34
CA PRO A 317 -20.80 -2.17 -5.91
C PRO A 317 -20.53 -2.15 -7.42
N LEU A 318 -19.53 -2.91 -7.86
CA LEU A 318 -19.22 -3.11 -9.27
C LEU A 318 -19.92 -4.36 -9.80
N ASN A 319 -19.73 -5.49 -9.11
CA ASN A 319 -20.21 -6.80 -9.53
C ASN A 319 -20.67 -7.61 -8.31
N GLY A 320 -21.67 -8.47 -8.53
CA GLY A 320 -22.05 -9.56 -7.62
C GLY A 320 -22.21 -10.84 -8.42
N VAL A 321 -21.60 -11.93 -7.96
CA VAL A 321 -21.61 -13.25 -8.61
C VAL A 321 -21.87 -14.33 -7.57
N LEU A 322 -22.58 -15.39 -7.98
CA LEU A 322 -22.85 -16.56 -7.17
C LEU A 322 -22.04 -17.76 -7.68
N PRO A 323 -20.74 -17.87 -7.34
CA PRO A 323 -19.86 -18.88 -7.92
C PRO A 323 -20.30 -20.32 -7.69
N SER A 324 -21.17 -20.59 -6.70
CA SER A 324 -21.69 -21.93 -6.40
C SER A 324 -22.89 -22.35 -7.25
N GLU A 325 -23.51 -21.46 -8.04
CA GLU A 325 -24.76 -21.75 -8.74
C GLU A 325 -24.56 -22.52 -10.06
N SER A 326 -23.48 -22.24 -10.78
CA SER A 326 -23.21 -22.86 -12.08
C SER A 326 -21.74 -22.77 -12.48
N LEU A 327 -21.33 -23.61 -13.44
CA LEU A 327 -20.00 -23.53 -14.05
C LEU A 327 -19.74 -22.15 -14.69
N GLU A 328 -20.76 -21.53 -15.28
CA GLU A 328 -20.63 -20.21 -15.90
C GLU A 328 -20.47 -19.11 -14.84
N ASP A 329 -21.18 -19.19 -13.72
CA ASP A 329 -21.00 -18.26 -12.60
C ASP A 329 -19.66 -18.44 -11.92
N PHE A 330 -19.18 -19.68 -11.76
CA PHE A 330 -17.84 -19.95 -11.27
C PHE A 330 -16.76 -19.35 -12.19
N LYS A 331 -16.87 -19.58 -13.51
CA LYS A 331 -15.97 -18.97 -14.50
C LYS A 331 -16.01 -17.45 -14.43
N LYS A 332 -17.21 -16.86 -14.30
CA LYS A 332 -17.40 -15.42 -14.16
C LYS A 332 -16.74 -14.89 -12.89
N ALA A 333 -16.96 -15.52 -11.75
CA ALA A 333 -16.35 -15.14 -10.47
C ALA A 333 -14.82 -15.19 -10.54
N ARG A 334 -14.27 -16.31 -11.04
CA ARG A 334 -12.82 -16.48 -11.26
C ARG A 334 -12.26 -15.43 -12.21
N LYS A 335 -12.99 -15.09 -13.29
CA LYS A 335 -12.62 -14.02 -14.21
C LYS A 335 -12.58 -12.67 -13.48
N THR A 336 -13.67 -12.30 -12.83
CA THR A 336 -13.79 -11.02 -12.12
C THR A 336 -12.70 -10.84 -11.05
N VAL A 337 -12.48 -11.85 -10.19
CA VAL A 337 -11.45 -11.78 -9.15
C VAL A 337 -10.08 -11.52 -9.74
N ARG A 338 -9.62 -12.34 -10.70
CA ARG A 338 -8.24 -12.14 -11.17
C ARG A 338 -8.12 -10.92 -12.08
N ASN A 339 -9.21 -10.41 -12.67
CA ASN A 339 -9.17 -9.12 -13.38
C ASN A 339 -9.04 -7.96 -12.38
N ALA A 340 -9.70 -8.05 -11.21
CA ALA A 340 -9.49 -7.10 -10.12
C ALA A 340 -8.04 -7.15 -9.60
N GLN A 341 -7.45 -8.34 -9.48
CA GLN A 341 -6.03 -8.49 -9.13
C GLN A 341 -5.09 -7.84 -10.17
N ASP A 342 -5.36 -8.07 -11.46
CA ASP A 342 -4.58 -7.48 -12.55
C ASP A 342 -4.71 -5.92 -12.55
N TRP A 343 -5.93 -5.40 -12.38
CA TRP A 343 -6.19 -3.96 -12.25
C TRP A 343 -5.42 -3.35 -11.07
N ALA A 344 -5.50 -3.98 -9.90
CA ALA A 344 -4.86 -3.48 -8.69
C ALA A 344 -3.33 -3.51 -8.79
N ARG A 345 -2.79 -4.58 -9.37
CA ARG A 345 -1.34 -4.69 -9.64
C ARG A 345 -0.86 -3.57 -10.57
N GLU A 346 -1.58 -3.30 -11.66
CA GLU A 346 -1.25 -2.22 -12.60
C GLU A 346 -1.30 -0.85 -11.92
N ARG A 347 -2.35 -0.58 -11.14
CA ARG A 347 -2.48 0.69 -10.39
C ARG A 347 -1.42 0.85 -9.30
N ALA A 348 -1.05 -0.23 -8.62
CA ALA A 348 0.04 -0.22 -7.65
C ALA A 348 1.38 0.07 -8.32
N ALA A 349 1.64 -0.53 -9.49
CA ALA A 349 2.86 -0.29 -10.26
C ALA A 349 2.94 1.16 -10.74
N GLN A 350 1.86 1.68 -11.33
CA GLN A 350 1.77 3.09 -11.75
C GLN A 350 2.00 4.07 -10.59
N SER A 351 1.43 3.78 -9.41
CA SER A 351 1.62 4.62 -8.22
C SER A 351 3.08 4.61 -7.76
N LYS A 352 3.70 3.43 -7.72
CA LYS A 352 5.12 3.25 -7.37
C LYS A 352 6.04 3.99 -8.34
N ASP A 353 5.82 3.83 -9.65
CA ASP A 353 6.66 4.44 -10.68
C ASP A 353 6.49 5.97 -10.68
N ALA A 354 5.28 6.48 -10.44
CA ALA A 354 5.04 7.91 -10.30
C ALA A 354 5.71 8.51 -9.06
N LEU A 355 5.79 7.77 -7.95
CA LEU A 355 6.56 8.20 -6.76
C LEU A 355 8.06 8.25 -7.03
N HIS A 356 8.62 7.26 -7.76
CA HIS A 356 10.02 7.31 -8.22
C HIS A 356 10.27 8.55 -9.09
N ALA A 357 9.45 8.76 -10.12
CA ALA A 357 9.56 9.94 -10.99
C ALA A 357 9.48 11.27 -10.23
N ARG A 358 8.61 11.34 -9.20
CA ARG A 358 8.49 12.53 -8.34
C ARG A 358 9.77 12.81 -7.57
N VAL A 359 10.38 11.78 -6.97
CA VAL A 359 11.63 11.91 -6.21
C VAL A 359 12.79 12.29 -7.13
N ASP A 360 12.88 11.67 -8.31
CA ASP A 360 13.90 12.03 -9.31
C ASP A 360 13.78 13.50 -9.76
N ALA A 361 12.55 13.99 -9.94
CA ALA A 361 12.29 15.40 -10.22
C ALA A 361 12.71 16.31 -9.06
N MET A 362 12.52 15.91 -7.79
CA MET A 362 13.01 16.66 -6.62
C MET A 362 14.54 16.75 -6.60
N HIS A 363 15.22 15.64 -6.88
CA HIS A 363 16.68 15.60 -6.95
C HIS A 363 17.22 16.48 -8.07
N THR A 364 16.59 16.43 -9.25
CA THR A 364 16.96 17.28 -10.39
C THR A 364 16.77 18.76 -10.06
N ALA A 365 15.62 19.14 -9.49
CA ALA A 365 15.36 20.52 -9.09
C ALA A 365 16.35 21.03 -8.02
N ALA A 366 16.69 20.20 -7.04
CA ALA A 366 17.68 20.53 -6.01
C ALA A 366 19.09 20.72 -6.61
N ALA A 367 19.48 19.89 -7.57
CA ALA A 367 20.76 20.01 -8.28
C ALA A 367 20.81 21.30 -9.11
N THR A 368 19.74 21.64 -9.85
CA THR A 368 19.66 22.89 -10.62
C THR A 368 19.70 24.12 -9.72
N ALA A 369 18.97 24.11 -8.59
CA ALA A 369 19.00 25.19 -7.62
C ALA A 369 20.39 25.37 -7.00
N THR A 370 21.11 24.27 -6.72
CA THR A 370 22.48 24.30 -6.21
C THR A 370 23.45 24.87 -7.26
N ALA A 371 23.31 24.47 -8.53
CA ALA A 371 24.13 24.99 -9.62
C ALA A 371 23.90 26.49 -9.88
N ALA A 372 22.66 26.96 -9.76
CA ALA A 372 22.32 28.39 -9.86
C ALA A 372 22.80 29.22 -8.66
N ALA A 373 22.98 28.59 -7.49
CA ALA A 373 23.45 29.24 -6.26
C ALA A 373 24.98 29.33 -6.14
N VAL A 374 25.76 28.72 -7.04
CA VAL A 374 27.20 28.94 -7.13
C VAL A 374 27.44 30.25 -7.88
N PRO A 375 27.83 31.36 -7.23
CA PRO A 375 28.21 32.55 -7.97
C PRO A 375 29.45 32.23 -8.81
N VAL A 376 29.48 32.71 -10.05
CA VAL A 376 30.67 32.77 -10.89
C VAL A 376 31.70 33.66 -10.18
N LEU A 377 32.47 33.07 -9.27
CA LEU A 377 33.63 33.67 -8.63
C LEU A 377 34.88 33.41 -9.50
N ALA A 378 34.71 33.59 -10.81
CA ALA A 378 35.73 33.38 -11.83
C ALA A 378 35.81 34.55 -12.83
N ALA A 379 35.45 35.75 -12.40
CA ALA A 379 35.67 36.97 -13.16
C ALA A 379 36.05 38.11 -12.21
N GLU A 380 37.24 38.02 -11.61
CA GLU A 380 38.13 39.16 -11.30
C GLU A 380 39.34 38.66 -10.49
N LEU A 381 40.23 37.93 -11.16
CA LEU A 381 41.64 37.89 -10.77
C LEU A 381 42.45 38.08 -12.05
N THR A 382 42.49 39.32 -12.55
CA THR A 382 43.58 39.76 -13.42
C THR A 382 44.81 39.95 -12.53
N PRO A 383 45.88 39.15 -12.67
CA PRO A 383 47.14 39.44 -11.99
C PRO A 383 47.71 40.77 -12.54
N PRO A 384 48.15 41.70 -11.67
CA PRO A 384 48.56 43.05 -12.08
C PRO A 384 50.00 43.07 -12.58
N TRP A 385 50.31 42.41 -13.69
CA TRP A 385 51.65 42.47 -14.30
C TRP A 385 51.68 41.75 -15.65
N LEU A 386 51.41 42.49 -16.73
CA LEU A 386 52.01 42.31 -18.06
C LEU A 386 51.76 43.60 -18.88
N PRO A 387 52.79 44.22 -19.49
CA PRO A 387 52.65 45.47 -20.20
C PRO A 387 52.03 45.30 -21.59
N ALA A 388 51.34 46.34 -22.05
CA ALA A 388 50.65 46.43 -23.33
C ALA A 388 51.60 46.20 -24.53
N GLY A 389 51.38 45.11 -25.26
CA GLY A 389 52.05 44.78 -26.51
C GLY A 389 51.07 44.85 -27.69
N LYS A 390 51.41 45.69 -28.67
CA LYS A 390 50.62 46.04 -29.86
C LYS A 390 50.28 44.82 -30.73
N GLY A 391 49.10 44.87 -31.34
CA GLY A 391 48.45 43.76 -32.02
C GLY A 391 49.11 43.25 -33.30
N LYS A 392 48.55 42.13 -33.79
CA LYS A 392 48.63 41.68 -35.19
C LYS A 392 47.39 40.83 -35.49
N GLN A 393 46.55 41.33 -36.39
CA GLN A 393 45.51 40.57 -37.09
C GLN A 393 46.15 39.42 -37.87
N TRP A 394 45.65 38.20 -37.69
CA TRP A 394 45.94 37.09 -38.60
C TRP A 394 44.71 36.87 -39.49
N LYS A 395 44.86 37.29 -40.76
CA LYS A 395 43.94 36.99 -41.85
C LYS A 395 43.97 35.49 -42.19
N ARG A 396 42.78 34.95 -42.48
CA ARG A 396 42.59 33.67 -43.19
C ARG A 396 43.42 33.63 -44.47
N ARG A 397 44.02 32.48 -44.76
CA ARG A 397 44.21 31.99 -46.12
C ARG A 397 43.44 30.69 -46.30
N GLN A 398 42.66 30.72 -47.37
CA GLN A 398 41.98 29.62 -48.01
C GLN A 398 42.94 29.10 -49.09
N ASP A 399 42.89 27.78 -49.33
CA ASP A 399 43.04 27.11 -50.63
C ASP A 399 43.93 25.85 -50.62
N ASP A 400 43.47 24.93 -51.48
CA ASP A 400 44.08 23.71 -52.04
C ASP A 400 43.91 22.40 -51.24
N ASN A 401 42.90 21.55 -51.47
CA ASN A 401 42.40 20.85 -52.68
C ASN A 401 42.98 19.41 -52.82
N THR A 402 42.08 18.43 -52.58
CA THR A 402 41.91 17.11 -53.26
C THR A 402 42.67 15.84 -52.85
N PRO A 403 42.11 14.63 -53.14
CA PRO A 403 41.86 13.57 -52.16
C PRO A 403 42.56 12.24 -52.49
N ILE A 404 42.51 11.27 -51.58
CA ILE A 404 42.85 9.88 -51.90
C ILE A 404 41.67 8.97 -51.56
N TYR A 405 41.25 8.25 -52.60
CA TYR A 405 40.25 7.19 -52.63
C TYR A 405 40.69 5.92 -51.89
N GLY A 406 39.70 5.21 -51.34
CA GLY A 406 39.61 3.75 -51.40
C GLY A 406 40.16 2.97 -50.18
N VAL A 407 39.65 1.79 -49.80
CA VAL A 407 38.54 0.92 -50.21
C VAL A 407 38.25 0.00 -49.01
N SER A 408 36.99 -0.39 -48.89
CA SER A 408 36.32 -1.44 -48.11
C SER A 408 37.12 -2.59 -47.47
N LEU A 409 36.68 -3.02 -46.28
CA LEU A 409 35.79 -4.18 -46.08
C LEU A 409 35.00 -4.04 -44.77
#